data_AF-A0A7Z0J431-F1
#
_entry.id   AF-A0A7Z0J431-F1
#
_cell.length_a   1.000
_cell.length_b   1.000
_cell.length_c   1.000
_cell.angle_alpha   90.00
_cell.angle_beta   90.00
_cell.angle_gamma   90.00
#
_symmetry.space_group_name_H-M   'P 1'
#
loop_
_entity.id
_entity.type
_entity.pdbx_description
1 polymer ?
#
loop_
_entity_poly.entity_id
_entity_poly.type
_entity_poly.pdbx_seq_one_letter_code
_entity_poly.pdbx_strand_id
1 'polypeptide(L)'
;MLGNYEADSFPRRVEADDRCAVGVVDFDVAKGRVLHVGFRGTASLTAHDAARARRLLRRYLGPEESAWDPRFSAVPGDPSWVLLRFHPETGVVRDQSYQR
;
A
#
# COMPACT_ATOMS: atom_id res chain seq x y z
N MET A 1 3.19 2.55 -0.01
CA MET A 1 2.67 1.96 -1.27
C MET A 1 3.68 2.22 -2.37
N LEU A 2 3.80 1.34 -3.37
CA LEU A 2 4.62 1.57 -4.57
C LEU A 2 3.76 2.22 -5.65
N GLY A 3 4.30 3.17 -6.40
CA GLY A 3 3.63 3.79 -7.54
C GLY A 3 4.57 4.13 -8.67
N ASN A 4 4.00 4.33 -9.86
CA ASN A 4 4.73 4.71 -11.07
C ASN A 4 3.95 5.79 -11.82
N TYR A 5 4.58 6.92 -12.19
CA TYR A 5 3.87 8.04 -12.85
C TYR A 5 3.31 7.73 -14.24
N GLU A 6 3.85 6.70 -14.91
CA GLU A 6 3.39 6.26 -16.23
C GLU A 6 2.22 5.29 -16.13
N ALA A 7 2.26 4.38 -15.14
CA ALA A 7 1.24 3.34 -14.99
C ALA A 7 0.09 3.71 -14.03
N ASP A 8 0.34 4.60 -13.07
CA ASP A 8 -0.61 4.95 -12.01
C ASP A 8 -1.05 6.42 -12.07
N SER A 9 -2.32 6.65 -11.76
CA SER A 9 -2.85 8.02 -11.63
C SER A 9 -2.66 8.61 -10.22
N PHE A 10 -2.43 7.77 -9.21
CA PHE A 10 -2.43 8.23 -7.82
C PHE A 10 -1.25 9.15 -7.45
N PRO A 11 -0.01 9.02 -8.01
CA PRO A 11 1.07 9.93 -7.65
C PRO A 11 0.71 11.39 -7.93
N ARG A 12 0.23 11.69 -9.14
CA ARG A 12 -0.22 13.04 -9.53
C ARG A 12 -1.39 13.53 -8.69
N ARG A 13 -2.30 12.64 -8.27
CA ARG A 13 -3.42 13.01 -7.39
C ARG A 13 -2.96 13.41 -6.00
N VAL A 14 -2.01 12.66 -5.43
CA VAL A 14 -1.44 12.97 -4.10
C VAL A 14 -0.65 14.28 -4.12
N GLU A 15 0.02 14.60 -5.23
CA GLU A 15 0.68 15.91 -5.38
C GLU A 15 -0.33 17.07 -5.48
N ALA A 16 -1.48 16.83 -6.11
CA ALA A 16 -2.53 17.86 -6.25
C ALA A 16 -3.36 18.04 -4.96
N ASP A 17 -3.62 16.96 -4.24
CA ASP A 17 -4.33 16.94 -2.96
C ASP A 17 -3.76 15.80 -2.10
N ASP A 18 -3.04 16.16 -1.05
CA ASP A 18 -2.32 15.20 -0.21
C ASP A 18 -3.24 14.47 0.78
N ARG A 19 -4.49 14.91 0.92
CA ARG A 19 -5.45 14.31 1.86
C ARG A 19 -5.79 12.90 1.42
N CYS A 20 -5.55 11.95 2.30
CA CYS A 20 -5.66 10.53 2.01
C CYS A 20 -6.33 9.78 3.17
N ALA A 21 -6.95 8.65 2.83
CA ALA A 21 -7.47 7.71 3.80
C ALA A 21 -6.93 6.31 3.50
N VAL A 22 -6.57 5.57 4.55
CA VAL A 22 -6.08 4.19 4.46
C VAL A 22 -7.00 3.29 5.25
N GLY A 23 -7.54 2.26 4.61
CA GLY A 23 -8.35 1.22 5.24
C GLY A 23 -7.61 -0.12 5.26
N VAL A 24 -7.63 -0.81 6.38
CA VAL A 24 -7.18 -2.20 6.54
C VAL A 24 -8.36 -3.01 7.05
N VAL A 25 -8.71 -4.08 6.34
CA VAL A 25 -9.88 -4.90 6.66
C VAL A 25 -9.48 -6.36 6.78
N ASP A 26 -9.81 -6.98 7.91
CA ASP A 26 -9.86 -8.45 8.04
C ASP A 26 -11.31 -8.89 7.82
N PHE A 27 -11.55 -9.58 6.72
CA PHE A 27 -12.88 -9.94 6.25
C PHE A 27 -12.98 -11.44 5.99
N ASP A 28 -13.96 -12.08 6.64
CA ASP A 28 -14.31 -13.48 6.42
C ASP A 28 -15.83 -13.65 6.49
N VAL A 29 -16.47 -13.65 5.33
CA VAL A 29 -17.93 -13.79 5.20
C VAL A 29 -18.45 -15.12 5.74
N ALA A 30 -17.65 -16.19 5.70
CA ALA A 30 -18.05 -17.51 6.18
C ALA A 30 -18.17 -17.52 7.71
N LYS A 31 -17.31 -16.76 8.39
CA LYS A 31 -17.33 -16.57 9.85
C LYS A 31 -18.11 -15.34 10.31
N GLY A 32 -18.67 -14.56 9.38
CA GLY A 32 -19.32 -13.28 9.68
C GLY A 32 -18.36 -12.22 10.21
N ARG A 33 -17.05 -12.31 9.90
CA ARG A 33 -16.03 -11.38 10.40
C ARG A 33 -15.87 -10.16 9.50
N VAL A 34 -15.92 -8.98 10.10
CA VAL A 34 -15.58 -7.70 9.45
C VAL A 34 -14.88 -6.78 10.45
N LEU A 35 -13.55 -6.87 10.52
CA LEU A 35 -12.74 -5.96 11.36
C LEU A 35 -12.14 -4.88 10.47
N HIS A 36 -12.52 -3.62 10.69
CA HIS A 36 -12.07 -2.49 9.87
C HIS A 36 -11.26 -1.50 10.71
N VAL A 37 -10.05 -1.20 10.25
CA VAL A 37 -9.21 -0.11 10.77
C VAL A 37 -9.06 0.94 9.67
N GLY A 38 -9.58 2.13 9.90
CA GLY A 38 -9.49 3.26 8.97
C GLY A 38 -8.64 4.39 9.55
N PHE A 39 -7.80 5.00 8.73
CA PHE A 39 -7.02 6.19 9.06
C PHE A 39 -7.35 7.32 8.09
N ARG A 40 -7.34 8.56 8.59
CA ARG A 40 -7.31 9.77 7.76
C ARG A 40 -6.05 10.55 8.09
N GLY A 41 -5.53 11.24 7.08
CA GLY A 41 -4.40 12.15 7.24
C GLY A 41 -3.91 12.61 5.86
N THR A 42 -2.60 12.79 5.73
CA THR A 42 -1.98 13.23 4.48
C THR A 42 -0.99 12.21 3.96
N ALA A 43 -0.57 12.36 2.70
CA ALA A 43 0.42 11.51 2.07
C ALA A 43 1.46 12.35 1.33
N SER A 44 2.70 11.91 1.39
CA SER A 44 3.80 12.48 0.61
C SER A 44 4.40 11.39 -0.28
N LEU A 45 4.80 11.75 -1.49
CA LEU A 45 5.63 10.89 -2.32
C LEU A 45 7.10 11.07 -1.93
N THR A 46 7.82 9.96 -1.85
CA THR A 46 9.27 9.94 -1.69
C THR A 46 9.89 9.28 -2.90
N ALA A 47 11.10 9.70 -3.25
CA ALA A 47 11.91 9.07 -4.28
C ALA A 47 12.05 7.56 -4.05
N HIS A 48 12.38 6.85 -5.12
CA HIS A 48 12.64 5.42 -5.10
C HIS A 48 13.63 5.03 -3.98
N ASP A 49 13.35 3.91 -3.31
CA ASP A 49 14.27 3.28 -2.36
C ASP A 49 14.24 1.77 -2.64
N ALA A 50 15.24 1.32 -3.40
CA ALA A 50 15.35 -0.06 -3.83
C ALA A 50 15.38 -1.06 -2.66
N ALA A 51 15.99 -0.67 -1.53
CA ALA A 51 16.07 -1.53 -0.34
C ALA A 51 14.69 -1.67 0.32
N ARG A 52 13.93 -0.57 0.44
CA ARG A 52 12.54 -0.63 0.92
C ARG A 52 11.63 -1.38 -0.03
N ALA A 53 11.77 -1.19 -1.35
CA ALA A 53 11.00 -1.90 -2.36
C ALA A 53 11.22 -3.41 -2.26
N ARG A 54 12.48 -3.88 -2.21
CA ARG A 54 12.80 -5.31 -2.00
C ARG A 54 12.22 -5.84 -0.70
N ARG A 55 12.41 -5.12 0.41
CA ARG A 55 11.88 -5.54 1.72
C ARG A 55 10.35 -5.69 1.70
N LEU A 56 9.65 -4.76 1.04
CA LEU A 56 8.20 -4.83 0.89
C LEU A 56 7.80 -6.04 0.04
N LEU A 57 8.39 -6.21 -1.14
CA LEU A 57 8.04 -7.27 -2.08
C LEU A 57 8.36 -8.67 -1.53
N ARG A 58 9.50 -8.85 -0.83
CA ARG A 58 9.87 -10.12 -0.18
C ARG A 58 8.83 -10.61 0.82
N ARG A 59 8.08 -9.70 1.47
CA ARG A 59 7.01 -10.06 2.40
C ARG A 59 5.83 -10.77 1.71
N TYR A 60 5.60 -10.47 0.43
CA TYR A 60 4.46 -10.97 -0.35
C TYR A 60 4.86 -12.04 -1.37
N LEU A 61 6.02 -11.89 -2.00
CA LEU A 61 6.50 -12.75 -3.09
C LEU A 61 7.52 -13.80 -2.61
N GLY A 62 7.93 -13.73 -1.35
CA GLY A 62 8.95 -14.61 -0.77
C GLY A 62 10.39 -14.12 -0.99
N PRO A 63 11.39 -14.81 -0.43
CA PRO A 63 12.78 -14.37 -0.41
C PRO A 63 13.53 -14.55 -1.75
N GLU A 64 13.08 -15.46 -2.61
CA GLU A 64 13.72 -15.80 -3.88
C GLU A 64 13.34 -14.80 -4.99
N GLU A 65 14.11 -13.71 -5.14
CA GLU A 65 13.81 -12.62 -6.10
C GLU A 65 13.79 -13.10 -7.56
N SER A 66 14.54 -14.15 -7.90
CA SER A 66 14.57 -14.75 -9.24
C SER A 66 13.26 -15.45 -9.62
N ALA A 67 12.44 -15.84 -8.64
CA ALA A 67 11.14 -16.45 -8.85
C ALA A 67 10.00 -15.42 -8.95
N TRP A 68 10.30 -14.13 -8.77
CA TRP A 68 9.29 -13.08 -8.85
C TRP A 68 8.82 -12.89 -10.29
N ASP A 69 7.51 -12.66 -10.46
CA ASP A 69 6.94 -12.23 -11.73
C ASP A 69 7.69 -10.97 -12.24
N PRO A 70 8.02 -10.89 -13.55
CA PRO A 70 8.74 -9.77 -14.15
C PRO A 70 8.18 -8.39 -13.81
N ARG A 71 6.87 -8.28 -13.58
CA ARG A 71 6.21 -7.03 -13.16
C ARG A 71 6.71 -6.50 -11.83
N PHE A 72 7.18 -7.37 -10.93
CA PHE A 72 7.68 -6.99 -9.61
C PHE A 72 9.19 -7.04 -9.50
N SER A 73 9.87 -7.92 -10.23
CA SER A 73 11.34 -8.03 -10.20
C SER A 73 12.05 -6.81 -10.80
N ALA A 74 11.39 -6.09 -11.73
CA ALA A 74 11.92 -4.84 -12.28
C ALA A 74 11.89 -3.67 -11.28
N VAL A 75 10.93 -3.66 -10.35
CA VAL A 75 10.64 -2.51 -9.47
C VAL A 75 11.85 -2.04 -8.66
N PRO A 76 12.64 -2.90 -7.99
CA PRO A 76 13.80 -2.44 -7.23
C PRO A 76 14.88 -1.76 -8.09
N GLY A 77 15.00 -2.12 -9.37
CA GLY A 77 16.01 -1.59 -10.29
C GLY A 77 15.57 -0.34 -11.06
N ASP A 78 14.29 0.03 -10.99
CA ASP A 78 13.71 1.10 -11.79
C ASP A 78 13.46 2.37 -10.94
N PRO A 79 14.23 3.45 -11.16
CA PRO A 79 14.10 4.68 -10.39
C PRO A 79 12.85 5.49 -10.72
N SER A 80 12.07 5.12 -11.74
CA SER A 80 10.79 5.78 -12.06
C SER A 80 9.68 5.46 -11.04
N TRP A 81 9.91 4.46 -10.19
CA TRP A 81 9.01 4.13 -9.09
C TRP A 81 9.15 5.10 -7.92
N VAL A 82 8.03 5.40 -7.29
CA VAL A 82 7.95 6.21 -6.08
C VAL A 82 7.34 5.43 -4.93
N LEU A 83 7.65 5.88 -3.73
CA LEU A 83 7.06 5.36 -2.50
C LEU A 83 6.10 6.39 -1.91
N LEU A 84 4.86 5.99 -1.67
CA LEU A 84 3.93 6.79 -0.90
C LEU A 84 4.14 6.54 0.59
N ARG A 85 4.41 7.63 1.32
CA ARG A 85 4.44 7.70 2.78
C ARG A 85 3.15 8.35 3.26
N PHE A 86 2.42 7.64 4.12
CA PHE A 86 1.20 8.12 4.74
C PHE A 86 1.48 8.64 6.16
N HIS A 87 0.87 9.76 6.50
CA HIS A 87 0.95 10.44 7.78
C HIS A 87 -0.43 10.40 8.45
N PRO A 88 -0.71 9.43 9.33
CA PRO A 88 -2.01 9.31 9.99
C PRO A 88 -2.22 10.45 10.98
N GLU A 89 -3.40 11.07 10.93
CA GLU A 89 -3.84 12.11 11.88
C GLU A 89 -4.93 11.58 12.81
N THR A 90 -5.88 10.83 12.25
CA THR A 90 -6.96 10.20 13.00
C THR A 90 -7.12 8.74 12.60
N GLY A 91 -7.58 7.92 13.54
CA GLY A 91 -7.84 6.51 13.34
C GLY A 91 -9.20 6.11 13.90
N VAL A 92 -9.86 5.16 13.26
CA VAL A 92 -11.11 4.55 13.69
C VAL A 92 -10.96 3.04 13.55
N VAL A 93 -11.27 2.32 14.63
CA VAL A 93 -11.37 0.86 14.63
C VAL A 93 -12.83 0.49 14.82
N ARG A 94 -13.35 -0.40 13.98
CA ARG A 94 -14.72 -0.92 14.08
C ARG A 94 -14.71 -2.43 13.93
N ASP A 95 -15.39 -3.09 14.85
CA ASP A 95 -15.88 -4.44 14.64
C ASP A 95 -17.30 -4.34 14.07
N GLN A 96 -17.45 -4.80 12.82
CA GLN A 96 -18.72 -4.85 12.11
C GLN A 96 -19.11 -6.31 11.81
N SER A 97 -18.56 -7.24 12.58
CA SER A 97 -18.87 -8.66 12.47
C SER A 97 -20.33 -8.93 12.86
N TYR A 98 -20.90 -10.00 12.31
CA TYR A 98 -22.29 -10.39 12.52
C TYR A 98 -22.40 -11.88 12.82
N GLN A 99 -23.46 -12.26 13.53
CA GLN A 99 -23.84 -13.66 13.71
C GLN A 99 -24.64 -14.10 12.48
N ARG A 100 -24.33 -15.31 11.98
CA ARG A 100 -25.09 -15.94 10.90
C ARG A 100 -26.35 -16.60 11.42
#